data_AF-A0A3G3GL91-F1
#
_entry.id   AF-A0A3G3GL91-F1
#
_cell.length_a   1.000
_cell.length_b   1.000
_cell.length_c   1.000
_cell.angle_alpha   90.00
_cell.angle_beta   90.00
_cell.angle_gamma   90.00
#
_symmetry.space_group_name_H-M   'P 1'
#
loop_
_entity.id
_entity.type
_entity.pdbx_description
1 polymer ?
#
loop_
_entity_poly.entity_id
_entity_poly.type
_entity_poly.pdbx_seq_one_letter_code
_entity_poly.pdbx_strand_id
1 'polypeptide(L)'
;MPIKYCKTLRSYVGVWVVVFGYLNAIAQGEKVVAKAQKDVGTLEKTRNNDHPLFDYYRAIISPSLNAWKAPYCGCALYTWFLEAGYKPKVKNPATALSWKRPNGVALGRNTTHKEVNKLRPGMVALMKFSRYHVGVIKQPYAGYVVTIEGNTSNAKAVNFAAGKKDGVFEKIRPYSVMIGAYDWLHDAEPYDTTKTLTLRKKFVKP
;
A
#
# COMPACT_ATOMS: atom_id res chain seq x y z
N MET A 1 41.77 -14.76 -36.16
CA MET A 1 40.41 -14.16 -36.21
C MET A 1 39.91 -13.99 -34.79
N PRO A 2 39.69 -12.76 -34.27
CA PRO A 2 39.23 -12.60 -32.90
C PRO A 2 37.72 -12.86 -32.79
N ILE A 3 37.40 -13.68 -31.80
CA ILE A 3 36.09 -14.24 -31.48
C ILE A 3 35.14 -13.11 -31.03
N LYS A 4 34.18 -12.73 -31.90
CA LYS A 4 33.13 -11.72 -31.66
C LYS A 4 32.01 -12.21 -30.69
N TYR A 5 32.34 -12.92 -29.60
CA TYR A 5 31.33 -13.49 -28.69
C TYR A 5 31.02 -12.66 -27.43
N CYS A 6 31.69 -11.53 -27.21
CA CYS A 6 31.63 -10.84 -25.91
C CYS A 6 30.46 -9.84 -25.72
N LYS A 7 29.78 -9.40 -26.79
CA LYS A 7 28.68 -8.42 -26.66
C LYS A 7 27.32 -9.04 -26.33
N THR A 8 27.02 -10.23 -26.84
CA THR A 8 25.69 -10.85 -26.70
C THR A 8 25.43 -11.38 -25.28
N LEU A 9 26.45 -11.96 -24.62
CA LEU A 9 26.34 -12.49 -23.26
C LEU A 9 26.06 -11.40 -22.20
N ARG A 10 26.62 -10.20 -22.33
CA ARG A 10 26.34 -9.06 -21.44
C ARG A 10 24.88 -8.59 -21.54
N SER A 11 24.29 -8.64 -22.73
CA SER A 11 22.88 -8.28 -22.95
C SER A 11 21.93 -9.24 -22.24
N TYR A 12 22.21 -10.56 -22.27
CA TYR A 12 21.35 -11.55 -21.61
C TYR A 12 21.40 -11.44 -20.08
N VAL A 13 22.57 -11.29 -19.47
CA VAL A 13 22.69 -11.16 -18.01
C VAL A 13 21.97 -9.91 -17.49
N GLY A 14 22.03 -8.79 -18.23
CA GLY A 14 21.31 -7.57 -17.88
C GLY A 14 19.78 -7.71 -17.90
N VAL A 15 19.24 -8.42 -18.90
CA VAL A 15 17.79 -8.68 -19.00
C VAL A 15 17.30 -9.55 -17.84
N TRP A 16 18.03 -10.60 -17.47
CA TRP A 16 17.65 -11.48 -16.37
C TRP A 16 17.61 -10.76 -15.01
N VAL A 17 18.61 -9.93 -14.69
CA VAL A 17 18.64 -9.17 -13.42
C VAL A 17 17.43 -8.24 -13.29
N VAL A 18 17.04 -7.57 -14.38
CA VAL A 18 15.88 -6.66 -14.39
C VAL A 18 14.57 -7.44 -14.21
N VAL A 19 14.42 -8.58 -14.89
CA VAL A 19 13.21 -9.42 -14.79
C VAL A 19 13.07 -10.02 -13.39
N PHE A 20 14.13 -10.59 -12.82
CA PHE A 20 14.09 -11.13 -11.45
C PHE A 20 13.80 -10.06 -10.40
N GLY A 21 14.40 -8.87 -10.54
CA GLY A 21 14.10 -7.73 -9.67
C GLY A 21 12.62 -7.35 -9.71
N TYR A 22 12.03 -7.27 -10.91
CA TYR A 22 10.63 -6.93 -11.10
C TYR A 22 9.66 -8.00 -10.56
N LEU A 23 9.93 -9.28 -10.80
CA LEU A 23 9.11 -10.39 -10.29
C LEU A 23 9.15 -10.48 -8.76
N ASN A 24 10.34 -10.31 -8.16
CA ASN A 24 10.47 -10.23 -6.71
C ASN A 24 9.65 -9.06 -6.15
N ALA A 25 9.71 -7.91 -6.80
CA ALA A 25 8.96 -6.74 -6.40
C ALA A 25 7.45 -7.04 -6.39
N ILE A 26 6.92 -7.66 -7.46
CA ILE A 26 5.51 -8.08 -7.54
C ILE A 26 5.16 -9.02 -6.39
N ALA A 27 5.93 -10.07 -6.16
CA ALA A 27 5.67 -11.04 -5.09
C ALA A 27 5.67 -10.40 -3.70
N GLN A 28 6.57 -9.45 -3.43
CA GLN A 28 6.56 -8.66 -2.19
C GLN A 28 5.30 -7.81 -2.09
N GLY A 29 4.89 -7.19 -3.20
CA GLY A 29 3.68 -6.37 -3.27
C GLY A 29 2.40 -7.16 -3.03
N GLU A 30 2.30 -8.35 -3.60
CA GLU A 30 1.19 -9.27 -3.38
C GLU A 30 1.07 -9.70 -1.91
N LYS A 31 2.19 -9.86 -1.19
CA LYS A 31 2.15 -10.12 0.26
C LYS A 31 1.50 -8.96 1.03
N VAL A 32 1.84 -7.71 0.71
CA VAL A 32 1.21 -6.53 1.34
C VAL A 32 -0.28 -6.49 1.02
N VAL A 33 -0.64 -6.69 -0.24
CA VAL A 33 -2.04 -6.73 -0.68
C VAL A 33 -2.80 -7.85 0.02
N ALA A 34 -2.21 -9.03 0.18
CA ALA A 34 -2.84 -10.15 0.89
C ALA A 34 -3.08 -9.84 2.38
N LYS A 35 -2.22 -9.07 3.05
CA LYS A 35 -2.48 -8.59 4.42
C LYS A 35 -3.62 -7.58 4.45
N ALA A 36 -3.61 -6.62 3.54
CA ALA A 36 -4.69 -5.64 3.43
C ALA A 36 -6.05 -6.30 3.12
N GLN A 37 -6.07 -7.31 2.25
CA GLN A 37 -7.29 -8.01 1.86
C GLN A 37 -7.96 -8.73 3.04
N LYS A 38 -7.18 -9.25 4.00
CA LYS A 38 -7.71 -9.87 5.22
C LYS A 38 -8.49 -8.90 6.12
N ASP A 39 -8.22 -7.60 5.96
CA ASP A 39 -8.88 -6.56 6.74
C ASP A 39 -10.11 -5.97 6.04
N VAL A 40 -10.30 -6.25 4.74
CA VAL A 40 -11.47 -5.74 3.99
C VAL A 40 -12.77 -6.18 4.65
N GLY A 41 -13.65 -5.22 4.89
CA GLY A 41 -14.91 -5.42 5.60
C GLY A 41 -14.84 -5.21 7.10
N THR A 42 -13.65 -5.00 7.67
CA THR A 42 -13.54 -4.58 9.07
C THR A 42 -14.05 -3.15 9.21
N LEU A 43 -14.94 -2.94 10.18
CA LEU A 43 -15.70 -1.70 10.35
C LEU A 43 -15.25 -0.92 11.58
N GLU A 44 -15.31 0.41 11.49
CA GLU A 44 -15.29 1.32 12.63
C GLU A 44 -16.59 1.19 13.42
N LYS A 45 -16.50 1.24 14.76
CA LYS A 45 -17.67 1.11 15.63
C LYS A 45 -18.46 2.42 15.68
N THR A 46 -17.75 3.55 15.83
CA THR A 46 -18.34 4.89 15.98
C THR A 46 -17.93 5.86 14.89
N ARG A 47 -17.10 5.43 13.92
CA ARG A 47 -16.60 6.26 12.79
C ARG A 47 -15.66 7.40 13.23
N ASN A 48 -15.04 7.24 14.39
CA ASN A 48 -14.12 8.21 14.99
C ASN A 48 -12.68 7.68 15.05
N ASN A 49 -12.24 6.90 14.06
CA ASN A 49 -10.95 6.19 14.06
C ASN A 49 -10.83 5.19 15.23
N ASP A 50 -11.93 4.57 15.63
CA ASP A 50 -12.00 3.60 16.73
C ASP A 50 -11.93 2.14 16.26
N HIS A 51 -11.28 1.95 15.12
CA HIS A 51 -11.10 0.66 14.49
C HIS A 51 -10.18 -0.25 15.35
N PRO A 52 -10.44 -1.55 15.51
CA PRO A 52 -9.54 -2.44 16.25
C PRO A 52 -8.10 -2.48 15.71
N LEU A 53 -7.94 -2.36 14.38
CA LEU A 53 -6.62 -2.20 13.74
C LEU A 53 -5.90 -0.90 14.13
N PHE A 54 -6.63 0.13 14.55
CA PHE A 54 -6.04 1.36 15.04
C PHE A 54 -5.35 1.13 16.39
N ASP A 55 -6.00 0.46 17.33
CA ASP A 55 -5.38 0.09 18.61
C ASP A 55 -4.16 -0.82 18.43
N TYR A 56 -4.28 -1.76 17.48
CA TYR A 56 -3.17 -2.59 17.06
C TYR A 56 -2.00 -1.77 16.50
N TYR A 57 -2.25 -0.83 15.59
CA TYR A 57 -1.23 0.10 15.08
C TYR A 57 -0.57 0.90 16.22
N ARG A 58 -1.38 1.44 17.14
CA ARG A 58 -0.88 2.20 18.30
C ARG A 58 0.07 1.37 19.16
N ALA A 59 -0.21 0.08 19.33
CA ALA A 59 0.65 -0.84 20.06
C ALA A 59 1.99 -1.14 19.35
N ILE A 60 2.08 -0.93 18.03
CA ILE A 60 3.29 -1.25 17.24
C ILE A 60 4.27 -0.08 17.15
N ILE A 61 3.80 1.16 16.93
CA ILE A 61 4.68 2.28 16.52
C ILE A 61 5.23 3.10 17.69
N SER A 62 4.77 2.84 18.92
CA SER A 62 5.13 3.49 20.21
C SER A 62 4.02 4.42 20.73
N PRO A 63 3.77 4.45 22.05
CA PRO A 63 2.90 5.44 22.70
C PRO A 63 3.39 6.90 22.58
N SER A 64 4.61 7.14 22.09
CA SER A 64 5.22 8.49 21.99
C SER A 64 4.81 9.31 20.77
N LEU A 65 4.29 8.69 19.71
CA LEU A 65 3.57 9.43 18.67
C LEU A 65 2.19 9.72 19.25
N ASN A 66 1.78 10.99 19.30
CA ASN A 66 0.47 11.45 19.77
C ASN A 66 -0.67 10.70 19.05
N ALA A 67 -0.96 9.50 19.54
CA ALA A 67 -1.68 8.45 18.84
C ALA A 67 -3.16 8.80 18.64
N TRP A 68 -3.64 9.76 19.41
CA TRP A 68 -5.00 10.29 19.37
C TRP A 68 -5.32 11.11 18.10
N LYS A 69 -4.33 11.42 17.25
CA LYS A 69 -4.51 12.23 16.01
C LYS A 69 -4.02 11.57 14.72
N ALA A 70 -3.55 10.32 14.79
CA ALA A 70 -3.03 9.62 13.63
C ALA A 70 -4.19 9.21 12.68
N PRO A 71 -4.23 9.64 11.41
CA PRO A 71 -5.33 9.26 10.53
C PRO A 71 -5.23 7.77 10.17
N TYR A 72 -6.34 7.05 10.35
CA TYR A 72 -6.37 5.59 10.28
C TYR A 72 -5.90 5.00 8.92
N CYS A 73 -6.00 5.73 7.80
CA CYS A 73 -5.54 5.25 6.50
C CYS A 73 -4.03 4.97 6.43
N GLY A 74 -3.19 5.89 6.96
CA GLY A 74 -1.74 5.68 7.01
C GLY A 74 -1.35 4.62 8.03
N CYS A 75 -2.15 4.51 9.10
CA CYS A 75 -1.98 3.49 10.12
C CYS A 75 -2.18 2.08 9.59
N ALA A 76 -3.33 1.85 8.96
CA ALA A 76 -3.65 0.57 8.31
C ALA A 76 -2.57 0.19 7.29
N LEU A 77 -2.17 1.15 6.44
CA LEU A 77 -1.14 0.94 5.42
C LEU A 77 0.18 0.45 6.03
N TYR A 78 0.71 1.15 7.04
CA TYR A 78 1.98 0.75 7.66
C TYR A 78 1.89 -0.63 8.30
N THR A 79 0.78 -0.90 8.98
CA THR A 79 0.51 -2.20 9.59
C THR A 79 0.57 -3.33 8.56
N TRP A 80 -0.05 -3.17 7.38
CA TRP A 80 -0.02 -4.18 6.32
C TRP A 80 1.38 -4.46 5.80
N PHE A 81 2.22 -3.43 5.70
CA PHE A 81 3.64 -3.60 5.36
C PHE A 81 4.37 -4.43 6.42
N LEU A 82 4.23 -4.08 7.69
CA LEU A 82 4.90 -4.81 8.77
C LEU A 82 4.45 -6.28 8.82
N GLU A 83 3.15 -6.55 8.72
CA GLU A 83 2.64 -7.91 8.72
C GLU A 83 3.06 -8.72 7.49
N ALA A 84 3.39 -8.05 6.39
CA ALA A 84 3.97 -8.67 5.21
C ALA A 84 5.48 -8.92 5.35
N GLY A 85 6.09 -8.48 6.46
CA GLY A 85 7.51 -8.66 6.75
C GLY A 85 8.39 -7.51 6.25
N TYR A 86 7.82 -6.33 6.03
CA TYR A 86 8.52 -5.17 5.48
C TYR A 86 8.35 -3.94 6.37
N LYS A 87 9.46 -3.30 6.74
CA LYS A 87 9.48 -2.03 7.48
C LYS A 87 9.85 -0.89 6.53
N PRO A 88 8.86 -0.08 6.09
CA PRO A 88 9.13 1.06 5.22
C PRO A 88 9.76 2.21 6.01
N LYS A 89 10.73 2.91 5.42
CA LYS A 89 11.51 4.01 6.04
C LYS A 89 10.75 5.34 6.06
N VAL A 90 9.50 5.33 6.51
CA VAL A 90 8.63 6.52 6.56
C VAL A 90 8.73 7.21 7.93
N LYS A 91 9.03 8.52 7.96
CA LYS A 91 9.26 9.27 9.21
C LYS A 91 8.00 9.39 10.07
N ASN A 92 6.84 9.61 9.46
CA ASN A 92 5.54 9.76 10.13
C ASN A 92 4.46 8.90 9.43
N PRO A 93 4.46 7.57 9.61
CA PRO A 93 3.62 6.61 8.86
C PRO A 93 2.12 6.91 8.92
N ALA A 94 1.67 7.56 9.98
CA ALA A 94 0.27 7.96 10.11
C ALA A 94 -0.16 8.97 9.02
N THR A 95 0.73 9.88 8.60
CA THR A 95 0.33 10.99 7.72
C THR A 95 0.42 10.58 6.25
N ALA A 96 -0.69 10.71 5.51
CA ALA A 96 -0.77 10.37 4.08
C ALA A 96 0.37 10.98 3.24
N LEU A 97 0.71 12.25 3.48
CA LEU A 97 1.79 12.94 2.76
C LEU A 97 3.18 12.37 2.99
N SER A 98 3.44 11.76 4.15
CA SER A 98 4.76 11.15 4.42
C SER A 98 5.05 9.95 3.53
N TRP A 99 4.04 9.39 2.88
CA TRP A 99 4.18 8.29 1.93
C TRP A 99 4.54 8.75 0.51
N LYS A 100 4.60 10.05 0.24
CA LYS A 100 5.10 10.58 -1.03
C LYS A 100 6.60 10.35 -1.14
N ARG A 101 7.08 9.91 -2.31
CA ARG A 101 8.51 9.80 -2.64
C ARG A 101 8.85 10.62 -3.89
N PRO A 102 10.12 11.06 -4.06
CA PRO A 102 10.55 11.73 -5.30
C PRO A 102 10.38 10.86 -6.55
N ASN A 103 10.68 9.56 -6.44
CA ASN A 103 10.72 8.64 -7.58
C ASN A 103 9.41 7.86 -7.78
N GLY A 104 8.26 8.49 -7.53
CA GLY A 104 6.95 7.89 -7.74
C GLY A 104 6.50 7.92 -9.20
N VAL A 105 5.46 7.15 -9.50
CA VAL A 105 4.70 7.29 -10.75
C VAL A 105 3.67 8.39 -10.52
N ALA A 106 3.80 9.52 -11.22
CA ALA A 106 2.78 10.57 -11.19
C ALA A 106 1.50 10.03 -11.84
N LEU A 107 0.35 10.30 -11.21
CA LEU A 107 -0.96 9.87 -11.71
C LEU A 107 -1.91 11.07 -11.68
N GLY A 108 -2.87 11.09 -12.60
CA GLY A 108 -3.81 12.20 -12.76
C GLY A 108 -4.80 11.97 -13.91
N ARG A 109 -5.54 13.01 -14.30
CA ARG A 109 -6.50 12.93 -15.42
C ARG A 109 -5.86 12.48 -16.74
N ASN A 110 -4.58 12.81 -16.94
CA ASN A 110 -3.84 12.53 -18.16
C ASN A 110 -2.89 11.32 -18.03
N THR A 111 -3.17 10.40 -17.10
CA THR A 111 -2.35 9.19 -16.92
C THR A 111 -2.30 8.38 -18.21
N THR A 112 -1.08 8.15 -18.69
CA THR A 112 -0.75 7.44 -19.92
C THR A 112 -0.60 5.94 -19.68
N HIS A 113 -0.71 5.15 -20.75
CA HIS A 113 -0.44 3.70 -20.69
C HIS A 113 0.96 3.38 -20.16
N LYS A 114 1.96 4.20 -20.49
CA LYS A 114 3.35 4.05 -19.98
C LYS A 114 3.43 4.20 -18.47
N GLU A 115 2.62 5.06 -17.86
CA GLU A 115 2.55 5.22 -16.41
C GLU A 115 1.80 4.05 -15.78
N VAL A 116 0.70 3.60 -16.38
CA VAL A 116 -0.05 2.42 -15.91
C VAL A 116 0.84 1.17 -15.85
N ASN A 117 1.69 0.94 -16.86
CA ASN A 117 2.58 -0.23 -16.92
C ASN A 117 3.70 -0.22 -15.86
N LYS A 118 3.93 0.91 -15.18
CA LYS A 118 4.86 0.99 -14.04
C LYS A 118 4.18 0.65 -12.72
N LEU A 119 2.85 0.60 -12.69
CA LEU A 119 2.10 0.26 -11.50
C LEU A 119 2.15 -1.24 -11.25
N ARG A 120 2.19 -1.61 -9.99
CA ARG A 120 2.19 -3.01 -9.54
C ARG A 120 1.45 -3.14 -8.21
N PRO A 121 0.96 -4.35 -7.88
CA PRO A 121 0.41 -4.62 -6.55
C PRO A 121 1.38 -4.20 -5.44
N GLY A 122 0.85 -3.71 -4.32
CA GLY A 122 1.64 -3.33 -3.14
C GLY A 122 2.21 -1.91 -3.16
N MET A 123 2.17 -1.20 -4.31
CA MET A 123 2.52 0.22 -4.34
C MET A 123 1.52 1.05 -3.53
N VAL A 124 1.99 2.15 -2.94
CA VAL A 124 1.15 3.07 -2.19
C VAL A 124 0.50 4.07 -3.13
N ALA A 125 -0.83 4.06 -3.21
CA ALA A 125 -1.59 5.10 -3.89
C ALA A 125 -1.77 6.31 -2.97
N LEU A 126 -1.32 7.49 -3.40
CA LEU A 126 -1.61 8.76 -2.75
C LEU A 126 -2.72 9.48 -3.50
N MET A 127 -3.74 9.87 -2.77
CA MET A 127 -4.95 10.51 -3.30
C MET A 127 -5.15 11.90 -2.73
N LYS A 128 -5.82 12.76 -3.50
CA LYS A 128 -6.32 14.06 -3.03
C LYS A 128 -7.84 14.11 -3.14
N PHE A 129 -8.49 14.14 -1.98
CA PHE A 129 -9.89 14.53 -1.85
C PHE A 129 -9.94 15.91 -1.16
N SER A 130 -10.91 16.15 -0.27
CA SER A 130 -10.84 17.28 0.67
C SER A 130 -9.60 17.20 1.58
N ARG A 131 -9.12 15.98 1.87
CA ARG A 131 -7.88 15.68 2.59
C ARG A 131 -7.02 14.69 1.78
N TYR A 132 -5.73 14.62 2.11
CA TYR A 132 -4.86 13.59 1.55
C TYR A 132 -5.23 12.23 2.14
N HIS A 133 -5.18 11.20 1.30
CA HIS A 133 -5.51 9.83 1.69
C HIS A 133 -4.54 8.86 1.05
N VAL A 134 -4.33 7.70 1.68
CA VAL A 134 -3.44 6.66 1.17
C VAL A 134 -4.11 5.30 1.25
N GLY A 135 -3.76 4.44 0.29
CA GLY A 135 -4.13 3.03 0.26
C GLY A 135 -3.08 2.23 -0.48
N VAL A 136 -3.23 0.91 -0.48
CA VAL A 136 -2.36 0.02 -1.27
C VAL A 136 -3.04 -0.29 -2.61
N ILE A 137 -2.27 -0.25 -3.70
CA ILE A 137 -2.74 -0.69 -5.02
C ILE A 137 -2.85 -2.20 -5.00
N LYS A 138 -4.06 -2.71 -5.24
CA LYS A 138 -4.32 -4.13 -5.50
C LYS A 138 -4.07 -4.45 -6.96
N GLN A 139 -4.66 -3.66 -7.87
CA GLN A 139 -4.59 -3.92 -9.31
C GLN A 139 -4.74 -2.64 -10.14
N PRO A 140 -3.85 -2.37 -11.10
CA PRO A 140 -4.00 -1.27 -12.04
C PRO A 140 -4.82 -1.67 -13.28
N TYR A 141 -5.55 -0.70 -13.83
CA TYR A 141 -6.35 -0.83 -15.06
C TYR A 141 -6.22 0.43 -15.93
N ALA A 142 -6.71 0.37 -17.17
CA ALA A 142 -6.82 1.58 -17.98
C ALA A 142 -7.83 2.56 -17.33
N GLY A 143 -7.36 3.76 -16.96
CA GLY A 143 -8.17 4.84 -16.40
C GLY A 143 -8.40 4.81 -14.87
N TYR A 144 -8.09 3.70 -14.19
CA TYR A 144 -8.30 3.56 -12.74
C TYR A 144 -7.38 2.52 -12.10
N VAL A 145 -7.36 2.48 -10.77
CA VAL A 145 -6.80 1.38 -9.98
C VAL A 145 -7.82 0.87 -9.00
N VAL A 146 -7.72 -0.42 -8.65
CA VAL A 146 -8.33 -0.99 -7.47
C VAL A 146 -7.34 -0.84 -6.32
N THR A 147 -7.82 -0.29 -5.21
CA THR A 147 -7.04 -0.04 -3.99
C THR A 147 -7.72 -0.68 -2.78
N ILE A 148 -6.94 -0.99 -1.76
CA ILE A 148 -7.44 -1.33 -0.43
C ILE A 148 -7.05 -0.19 0.51
N GLU A 149 -8.04 0.36 1.20
CA GLU A 149 -7.93 1.59 1.97
C GLU A 149 -8.56 1.40 3.35
N GLY A 150 -7.87 1.82 4.41
CA GLY A 150 -8.49 2.02 5.73
C GLY A 150 -9.00 3.45 5.87
N ASN A 151 -9.93 3.70 6.80
CA ASN A 151 -10.54 5.02 7.03
C ASN A 151 -11.26 5.56 5.78
N THR A 152 -12.01 4.68 5.12
CA THR A 152 -12.81 5.03 3.94
C THR A 152 -14.22 4.55 4.18
N SER A 153 -15.20 5.24 3.60
CA SER A 153 -16.59 4.77 3.65
C SER A 153 -16.80 3.61 2.66
N ASN A 154 -17.83 2.81 2.86
CA ASN A 154 -18.22 1.78 1.89
C ASN A 154 -18.87 2.34 0.60
N ALA A 155 -19.01 3.67 0.46
CA ALA A 155 -19.50 4.27 -0.78
C ALA A 155 -18.54 3.98 -1.94
N LYS A 156 -19.00 3.36 -3.03
CA LYS A 156 -18.14 2.88 -4.15
C LYS A 156 -17.15 1.78 -3.75
N ALA A 157 -17.43 1.01 -2.69
CA ALA A 157 -16.71 -0.22 -2.43
C ALA A 157 -17.09 -1.30 -3.46
N VAL A 158 -16.13 -2.14 -3.86
CA VAL A 158 -16.33 -3.12 -4.95
C VAL A 158 -17.29 -4.25 -4.54
N ASN A 159 -17.29 -4.66 -3.27
CA ASN A 159 -17.99 -5.87 -2.80
C ASN A 159 -18.93 -5.62 -1.61
N PHE A 160 -19.40 -4.38 -1.41
CA PHE A 160 -20.28 -4.04 -0.29
C PHE A 160 -21.50 -3.28 -0.78
N ALA A 161 -22.68 -3.62 -0.25
CA ALA A 161 -23.88 -2.82 -0.44
C ALA A 161 -23.61 -1.38 0.01
N ALA A 162 -24.07 -0.41 -0.79
CA ALA A 162 -23.88 1.01 -0.50
C ALA A 162 -24.48 1.36 0.87
N GLY A 163 -23.74 2.10 1.69
CA GLY A 163 -24.16 2.50 3.04
C GLY A 163 -23.29 3.62 3.60
N LYS A 164 -23.42 3.88 4.90
CA LYS A 164 -22.60 4.85 5.66
C LYS A 164 -21.78 4.14 6.73
N LYS A 165 -20.94 3.19 6.33
CA LYS A 165 -20.00 2.51 7.22
C LYS A 165 -18.57 2.91 6.87
N ASP A 166 -17.79 3.27 7.88
CA ASP A 166 -16.36 3.57 7.72
C ASP A 166 -15.53 2.38 8.19
N GLY A 167 -14.38 2.13 7.56
CA GLY A 167 -13.61 0.91 7.79
C GLY A 167 -12.56 0.67 6.72
N VAL A 168 -12.26 -0.60 6.48
CA VAL A 168 -11.35 -1.05 5.41
C VAL A 168 -12.16 -1.56 4.23
N PHE A 169 -11.94 -0.98 3.06
CA PHE A 169 -12.67 -1.36 1.85
C PHE A 169 -11.77 -1.43 0.63
N GLU A 170 -12.20 -2.26 -0.32
CA GLU A 170 -11.69 -2.30 -1.67
C GLU A 170 -12.42 -1.25 -2.53
N LYS A 171 -11.66 -0.40 -3.23
CA LYS A 171 -12.17 0.82 -3.88
C LYS A 171 -11.65 0.94 -5.30
N ILE A 172 -12.54 1.22 -6.24
CA ILE A 172 -12.18 1.66 -7.58
C ILE A 172 -11.89 3.17 -7.53
N ARG A 173 -10.65 3.54 -7.86
CA ARG A 173 -10.16 4.92 -7.83
C ARG A 173 -9.73 5.36 -9.22
N PRO A 174 -10.45 6.32 -9.84
CA PRO A 174 -10.03 6.86 -11.13
C PRO A 174 -8.71 7.63 -10.95
N TYR A 175 -7.87 7.65 -11.98
CA TYR A 175 -6.60 8.38 -11.90
C TYR A 175 -6.77 9.88 -11.64
N SER A 176 -7.93 10.46 -11.96
CA SER A 176 -8.25 11.87 -11.70
C SER A 176 -8.24 12.27 -10.22
N VAL A 177 -8.32 11.33 -9.27
CA VAL A 177 -8.22 11.61 -7.83
C VAL A 177 -6.85 11.25 -7.23
N MET A 178 -5.97 10.67 -8.06
CA MET A 178 -4.63 10.28 -7.66
C MET A 178 -3.66 11.46 -7.78
N ILE A 179 -2.64 11.45 -6.93
CA ILE A 179 -1.44 12.29 -7.07
C ILE A 179 -0.31 11.43 -7.65
N GLY A 180 -0.23 10.18 -7.20
CA GLY A 180 0.78 9.25 -7.67
C GLY A 180 0.77 7.92 -6.93
N ALA A 181 1.59 7.01 -7.42
CA ALA A 181 1.88 5.73 -6.80
C ALA A 181 3.35 5.65 -6.40
N TYR A 182 3.63 5.20 -5.18
CA TYR A 182 4.97 5.18 -4.61
C TYR A 182 5.36 3.77 -4.18
N ASP A 183 6.51 3.32 -4.65
CA ASP A 183 7.09 2.05 -4.26
C ASP A 183 7.88 2.22 -2.95
N TRP A 184 7.40 1.58 -1.89
CA TRP A 184 8.05 1.54 -0.58
C TRP A 184 8.72 0.21 -0.28
N LEU A 185 8.59 -0.79 -1.15
CA LEU A 185 9.17 -2.12 -0.97
C LEU A 185 10.61 -2.20 -1.46
N HIS A 186 10.98 -1.38 -2.45
CA HIS A 186 12.35 -1.35 -2.97
C HIS A 186 13.41 -1.08 -1.90
N ASP A 187 13.10 -0.22 -0.93
CA ASP A 187 14.02 0.19 0.15
C ASP A 187 13.54 -0.23 1.55
N ALA A 188 12.53 -1.11 1.62
CA ALA A 188 12.02 -1.60 2.90
C ALA A 188 13.04 -2.53 3.56
N GLU A 189 13.15 -2.42 4.88
CA GLU A 189 13.95 -3.36 5.65
C GLU A 189 13.13 -4.62 5.92
N PRO A 190 13.74 -5.82 5.93
CA PRO A 190 13.09 -7.02 6.46
C PRO A 190 12.59 -6.76 7.89
N TYR A 191 11.41 -7.26 8.21
CA TYR A 191 10.78 -7.08 9.51
C TYR A 191 10.32 -8.42 10.08
N ASP A 192 10.70 -8.70 11.34
CA ASP A 192 10.20 -9.85 12.07
C ASP A 192 8.73 -9.66 12.45
N THR A 193 7.87 -10.46 11.82
CA THR A 193 6.43 -10.38 11.98
C THR A 193 5.92 -10.96 13.32
N THR A 194 6.77 -11.63 14.11
CA THR A 194 6.35 -12.37 15.33
C THR A 194 5.62 -11.46 16.32
N LYS A 195 6.16 -10.27 16.58
CA LYS A 195 5.53 -9.28 17.48
C LYS A 195 4.20 -8.80 16.92
N THR A 196 4.15 -8.45 15.62
CA THR A 196 2.94 -7.98 14.95
C THR A 196 1.84 -9.03 14.93
N LEU A 197 2.15 -10.29 14.63
CA LEU A 197 1.15 -11.36 14.58
C LEU A 197 0.60 -11.68 15.97
N THR A 198 1.45 -11.65 17.00
CA THR A 198 1.04 -11.84 18.40
C THR A 198 0.09 -10.73 18.84
N LEU A 199 0.45 -9.46 18.58
CA LEU A 199 -0.40 -8.32 18.92
C LEU A 199 -1.72 -8.33 18.13
N ARG A 200 -1.72 -8.75 16.85
CA ARG A 200 -2.95 -8.82 16.04
C ARG A 200 -3.98 -9.77 16.65
N LYS A 201 -3.56 -10.96 17.09
CA LYS A 201 -4.43 -11.92 17.78
C LYS A 201 -5.07 -11.35 19.05
N LYS A 202 -4.42 -10.37 19.70
CA LYS A 202 -4.93 -9.72 20.91
C LYS A 202 -6.03 -8.69 20.62
N PHE A 203 -5.89 -7.92 19.54
CA PHE A 203 -6.77 -6.77 19.25
C PHE A 203 -7.84 -7.07 18.20
N VAL A 204 -7.55 -7.96 17.26
CA VAL A 204 -8.44 -8.37 16.18
C VAL A 204 -8.90 -9.78 16.53
N LYS A 205 -9.94 -9.89 17.37
CA LYS A 205 -10.63 -11.18 17.58
C LYS A 205 -11.21 -11.64 16.23
N PRO A 206 -11.19 -12.96 15.92
CA PRO A 206 -11.95 -13.49 14.81
C PRO A 206 -13.44 -13.19 14.94
#